data_AF-A0A6Y3DZ13-F1
#
_entry.id   AF-A0A6Y3DZ13-F1
#
_cell.length_a   1.000
_cell.length_b   1.000
_cell.length_c   1.000
_cell.angle_alpha   90.00
_cell.angle_beta   90.00
_cell.angle_gamma   90.00
#
_symmetry.space_group_name_H-M   'P 1'
#
loop_
_entity.id
_entity.type
_entity.pdbx_description
1 polymer ?
#
loop_
_entity_poly.entity_id
_entity_poly.type
_entity_poly.pdbx_seq_one_letter_code
_entity_poly.pdbx_strand_id
1 'polypeptide(L)'
;QRVEMYNASLPVPLSLAECRAIGKSIAKYTHRNFTPETFAQYVADTHTPEIQAARGRKGGKANSSENQSDKGKKSAAVRWTANDDKRRRALDMYILGASTEDIAVAVGVSSRTIRRWMDNSGEWLTKKQIIKC
;
A
#
# COMPACT_ATOMS: atom_id res chain seq x y z
N GLN A 1 -11.12 31.24 -3.66
CA GLN A 1 -11.86 30.23 -4.48
C GLN A 1 -11.16 28.87 -4.40
N ARG A 2 -11.85 27.73 -4.59
CA ARG A 2 -11.26 26.37 -4.49
C ARG A 2 -10.06 26.15 -5.44
N VAL A 3 -10.09 26.76 -6.62
CA VAL A 3 -9.00 26.73 -7.60
C VAL A 3 -7.73 27.39 -7.05
N GLU A 4 -7.87 28.57 -6.42
CA GLU A 4 -6.73 29.31 -5.85
C GLU A 4 -6.06 28.54 -4.70
N MET A 5 -6.85 27.80 -3.90
CA MET A 5 -6.31 26.94 -2.83
C MET A 5 -5.38 25.85 -3.36
N TYR A 6 -5.78 25.17 -4.44
CA TYR A 6 -4.92 24.15 -5.06
C TYR A 6 -3.76 24.76 -5.84
N ASN A 7 -3.98 25.93 -6.46
CA ASN A 7 -2.93 26.66 -7.18
C ASN A 7 -1.76 27.04 -6.25
N ALA A 8 -2.03 27.36 -4.99
CA ALA A 8 -1.01 27.68 -3.99
C ALA A 8 -0.08 26.50 -3.64
N SER A 9 -0.48 25.26 -3.96
CA SER A 9 0.35 24.07 -3.73
C SER A 9 1.29 23.74 -4.91
N LEU A 10 1.19 24.49 -6.02
CA LEU A 10 2.04 24.27 -7.19
C LEU A 10 3.43 24.90 -6.98
N PRO A 11 4.51 24.24 -7.43
CA PRO A 11 5.87 24.81 -7.37
C PRO A 11 5.98 26.16 -8.10
N VAL A 12 5.18 26.36 -9.14
CA VAL A 12 5.04 27.62 -9.87
C VAL A 12 3.53 27.93 -10.00
N PRO A 13 2.99 28.84 -9.17
CA PRO A 13 1.56 29.17 -9.19
C PRO A 13 1.14 29.94 -10.45
N LEU A 14 -0.09 29.69 -10.90
CA LEU A 14 -0.76 30.47 -11.94
C LEU A 14 -1.16 31.86 -11.45
N SER A 15 -1.43 32.77 -12.39
CA SER A 15 -1.95 34.09 -12.07
C SER A 15 -3.38 34.04 -11.52
N LEU A 16 -3.78 35.09 -10.78
CA LEU A 16 -5.15 35.21 -10.26
C LEU A 16 -6.21 35.26 -11.38
N ALA A 17 -5.88 35.87 -12.52
CA ALA A 17 -6.79 35.96 -13.66
C ALA A 17 -7.09 34.58 -14.25
N GLU A 18 -6.07 33.73 -14.41
CA GLU A 18 -6.21 32.35 -14.88
C GLU A 18 -7.01 31.51 -13.90
N CYS A 19 -6.73 31.62 -12.59
CA CYS A 19 -7.50 30.93 -11.56
C CYS A 19 -8.99 31.30 -11.61
N ARG A 20 -9.32 32.59 -11.79
CA ARG A 20 -10.69 33.06 -11.94
C ARG A 20 -11.33 32.56 -13.23
N ALA A 21 -10.60 32.53 -14.34
CA ALA A 21 -11.10 32.00 -15.60
C ALA A 21 -11.48 30.52 -15.49
N ILE A 22 -10.60 29.70 -14.89
CA ILE A 22 -10.84 28.28 -14.62
C ILE A 22 -12.07 28.12 -13.71
N GLY A 23 -12.10 28.86 -12.59
CA GLY A 23 -13.22 28.81 -11.65
C GLY A 23 -14.55 29.18 -12.29
N LYS A 24 -14.58 30.23 -13.13
CA LYS A 24 -15.78 30.69 -13.84
C LYS A 24 -16.25 29.69 -14.89
N SER A 25 -15.33 29.07 -15.62
CA SER A 25 -15.65 28.05 -16.62
C SER A 25 -16.32 26.84 -15.97
N ILE A 26 -15.69 26.29 -14.91
CA ILE A 26 -16.23 25.15 -14.16
C ILE A 26 -17.59 25.50 -13.55
N ALA A 27 -17.70 26.63 -12.85
CA ALA A 27 -18.94 27.03 -12.20
C ALA A 27 -20.10 27.20 -13.21
N LYS A 28 -19.85 27.78 -14.39
CA LYS A 28 -20.87 27.88 -15.44
C LYS A 28 -21.29 26.52 -15.96
N TYR A 29 -20.34 25.64 -16.23
CA TYR A 29 -20.65 24.31 -16.74
C TYR A 29 -21.41 23.48 -15.71
N THR A 30 -20.97 23.45 -14.45
CA THR A 30 -21.61 22.64 -13.42
C THR A 30 -23.01 23.15 -13.11
N HIS A 31 -23.17 24.47 -12.94
CA HIS A 31 -24.48 25.07 -12.70
C HIS A 31 -25.48 24.81 -13.83
N ARG A 32 -25.02 24.74 -15.09
CA ARG A 32 -25.90 24.48 -16.23
C ARG A 32 -26.26 23.00 -16.39
N ASN A 33 -25.33 22.08 -16.14
CA ASN A 33 -25.48 20.67 -16.52
C ASN A 33 -25.78 19.72 -15.37
N PHE A 34 -25.53 20.11 -14.11
CA PHE A 34 -25.77 19.27 -12.94
C PHE A 34 -26.96 19.80 -12.16
N THR A 35 -28.13 19.28 -12.47
CA THR A 35 -29.39 19.54 -11.75
C THR A 35 -29.87 18.28 -11.02
N PRO A 36 -30.75 18.40 -10.00
CA PRO A 36 -31.32 17.24 -9.33
C PRO A 36 -31.96 16.24 -10.29
N GLU A 37 -32.58 16.70 -11.37
CA GLU A 37 -33.22 15.87 -12.39
C GLU A 37 -32.18 15.07 -13.18
N THR A 38 -31.10 15.72 -13.63
CA THR A 38 -30.00 15.02 -14.33
C THR A 38 -29.32 13.99 -13.44
N PHE A 39 -29.22 14.27 -12.14
CA PHE A 39 -28.70 13.32 -11.17
C PHE A 39 -29.66 12.15 -10.93
N ALA A 40 -30.96 12.42 -10.79
CA ALA A 40 -31.98 11.39 -10.65
C ALA A 40 -32.01 10.47 -11.88
N GLN A 41 -31.89 11.03 -13.08
CA GLN A 41 -31.78 10.27 -14.32
C GLN A 41 -30.52 9.39 -14.32
N TYR A 42 -29.36 9.94 -13.97
CA TYR A 42 -28.13 9.16 -13.84
C TYR A 42 -28.28 8.00 -12.82
N VAL A 43 -28.94 8.23 -11.70
CA VAL A 43 -29.22 7.18 -10.71
C VAL A 43 -30.14 6.13 -11.30
N ALA A 44 -31.23 6.50 -11.96
CA ALA A 44 -32.12 5.57 -12.63
C ALA A 44 -31.38 4.70 -13.67
N ASP A 45 -30.49 5.31 -14.46
CA ASP A 45 -29.77 4.63 -15.53
C ASP A 45 -28.65 3.72 -15.01
N THR A 46 -28.04 4.05 -13.87
CA THR A 46 -26.79 3.39 -13.42
C THR A 46 -26.88 2.69 -12.06
N HIS A 47 -27.97 2.86 -11.32
CA HIS A 47 -28.16 2.30 -9.97
C HIS A 47 -29.36 1.37 -9.85
N THR A 48 -29.84 0.79 -10.96
CA THR A 48 -30.84 -0.28 -10.84
C THR A 48 -30.30 -1.44 -9.98
N PRO A 49 -31.17 -2.16 -9.26
CA PRO A 49 -30.76 -3.30 -8.43
C PRO A 49 -29.90 -4.32 -9.20
N GLU A 50 -30.18 -4.52 -10.49
CA GLU A 50 -29.47 -5.46 -11.36
C GLU A 50 -28.04 -4.98 -11.66
N ILE A 51 -27.86 -3.69 -11.97
CA ILE A 51 -26.55 -3.09 -12.23
C ILE A 51 -25.71 -3.12 -10.96
N GLN A 52 -26.30 -2.75 -9.82
CA GLN A 52 -25.60 -2.77 -8.53
C GLN A 52 -25.26 -4.20 -8.10
N ALA A 53 -26.17 -5.17 -8.29
CA ALA A 53 -25.90 -6.57 -8.01
C ALA A 53 -24.76 -7.12 -8.91
N ALA A 54 -24.73 -6.76 -10.20
CA ALA A 54 -23.64 -7.15 -11.09
C ALA A 54 -22.28 -6.58 -10.65
N ARG A 55 -22.24 -5.29 -10.26
CA ARG A 55 -21.05 -4.65 -9.68
C ARG A 55 -20.62 -5.34 -8.38
N GLY A 56 -21.57 -5.61 -7.50
CA GLY A 56 -21.37 -6.32 -6.23
C GLY A 56 -20.77 -7.71 -6.43
N ARG A 57 -21.32 -8.50 -7.38
CA ARG A 57 -20.75 -9.82 -7.73
C ARG A 57 -19.32 -9.72 -8.23
N LYS A 58 -19.02 -8.75 -9.09
CA LYS A 58 -17.65 -8.53 -9.60
C LYS A 58 -16.68 -8.15 -8.47
N GLY A 59 -17.08 -7.23 -7.59
CA GLY A 59 -16.29 -6.83 -6.43
C GLY A 59 -16.08 -7.96 -5.43
N GLY A 60 -17.14 -8.73 -5.14
CA GLY A 60 -17.10 -9.89 -4.26
C GLY A 60 -16.18 -11.00 -4.78
N LYS A 61 -16.22 -11.30 -6.08
CA LYS A 61 -15.30 -12.28 -6.69
C LYS A 61 -13.84 -11.84 -6.62
N ALA A 62 -13.55 -10.56 -6.85
CA ALA A 62 -12.19 -10.03 -6.71
C ALA A 62 -11.68 -10.12 -5.26
N ASN A 63 -12.58 -9.93 -4.29
CA ASN A 63 -12.28 -9.97 -2.86
C ASN A 63 -12.73 -11.27 -2.19
N SER A 64 -12.76 -12.39 -2.92
CA SER A 64 -13.02 -13.69 -2.31
C SER A 64 -11.98 -13.98 -1.21
N SER A 65 -12.36 -14.76 -0.20
CA SER A 65 -11.46 -15.16 0.88
C SER A 65 -10.17 -15.80 0.34
N GLU A 66 -10.30 -16.61 -0.72
CA GLU A 66 -9.18 -17.21 -1.45
C GLU A 66 -8.26 -16.16 -2.06
N ASN A 67 -8.79 -15.23 -2.86
CA ASN A 67 -7.99 -14.16 -3.49
C ASN A 67 -7.30 -13.26 -2.44
N GLN A 68 -7.98 -12.98 -1.33
CA GLN A 68 -7.41 -12.22 -0.22
C GLN A 68 -6.28 -13.00 0.46
N SER A 69 -6.45 -14.30 0.66
CA SER A 69 -5.42 -15.17 1.23
C SER A 69 -4.16 -15.22 0.36
N ASP A 70 -4.31 -15.32 -0.96
CA ASP A 70 -3.19 -15.35 -1.90
C ASP A 70 -2.47 -14.01 -2.00
N LYS A 71 -3.21 -12.90 -1.95
CA LYS A 71 -2.62 -11.57 -1.81
C LYS A 71 -1.83 -11.43 -0.51
N GLY A 72 -2.35 -11.98 0.59
CA GLY A 72 -1.67 -12.04 1.88
C GLY A 72 -0.34 -12.79 1.82
N LYS A 73 -0.32 -13.98 1.19
CA LYS A 73 0.90 -14.79 0.99
C LYS A 73 1.95 -14.03 0.19
N LYS A 74 1.57 -13.40 -0.93
CA LYS A 74 2.48 -12.58 -1.76
C LYS A 74 3.07 -11.42 -0.96
N SER A 75 2.25 -10.74 -0.18
CA SER A 75 2.70 -9.65 0.70
C SER A 75 3.67 -10.14 1.79
N ALA A 76 3.43 -11.32 2.37
CA ALA A 76 4.33 -11.92 3.34
C ALA A 76 5.70 -12.27 2.73
N ALA A 77 5.72 -12.82 1.50
CA ALA A 77 6.96 -13.11 0.78
C ALA A 77 7.76 -11.82 0.49
N VAL A 78 7.10 -10.77 -0.03
CA VAL A 78 7.75 -9.46 -0.28
C VAL A 78 8.33 -8.87 1.00
N ARG A 79 7.60 -8.95 2.12
CA ARG A 79 8.07 -8.48 3.43
C ARG A 79 9.29 -9.25 3.93
N TRP A 80 9.37 -10.55 3.62
CA TRP A 80 10.53 -11.36 3.94
C TRP A 80 11.74 -10.88 3.12
N THR A 81 11.58 -10.76 1.80
CA THR A 81 12.66 -10.33 0.89
C THR A 81 13.19 -8.93 1.18
N ALA A 82 12.34 -8.02 1.68
CA ALA A 82 12.75 -6.66 2.03
C ALA A 82 13.82 -6.59 3.14
N ASN A 83 14.03 -7.67 3.90
CA ASN A 83 15.04 -7.75 4.95
C ASN A 83 16.10 -8.82 4.67
N ASP A 84 16.15 -9.40 3.46
CA ASP A 84 17.04 -10.53 3.18
C ASP A 84 18.52 -10.16 3.34
N ASP A 85 18.96 -9.00 2.86
CA ASP A 85 20.35 -8.54 3.02
C ASP A 85 20.72 -8.34 4.49
N LYS A 86 19.79 -7.76 5.27
CA LYS A 86 19.96 -7.55 6.71
C LYS A 86 20.06 -8.88 7.46
N ARG A 87 19.27 -9.88 7.05
CA ARG A 87 19.28 -11.22 7.65
C ARG A 87 20.54 -11.99 7.31
N ARG A 88 21.00 -11.91 6.06
CA ARG A 88 22.24 -12.55 5.62
C ARG A 88 23.43 -12.00 6.39
N ARG A 89 23.54 -10.66 6.47
CA ARG A 89 24.59 -9.99 7.25
C ARG A 89 24.51 -10.36 8.74
N ALA A 90 23.31 -10.41 9.31
CA ALA A 90 23.12 -10.82 10.70
C ALA A 90 23.57 -12.28 10.94
N LEU A 91 23.27 -13.19 10.01
CA LEU A 91 23.65 -14.60 10.09
C LEU A 91 25.17 -14.78 9.99
N ASP A 92 25.81 -14.09 9.04
CA ASP A 92 27.26 -14.15 8.87
C ASP A 92 27.99 -13.68 10.14
N MET A 93 27.55 -12.57 10.74
CA MET A 93 28.10 -12.08 12.00
C MET A 93 27.83 -13.03 13.18
N TYR A 94 26.66 -13.66 13.22
CA TYR A 94 26.31 -14.64 14.25
C TYR A 94 27.19 -15.90 14.17
N ILE A 95 27.44 -16.40 12.95
CA ILE A 95 28.35 -17.54 12.72
C ILE A 95 29.78 -17.20 13.14
N LEU A 96 30.20 -15.94 12.95
CA LEU A 96 31.49 -15.42 13.43
C LEU A 96 31.54 -15.18 14.96
N GLY A 97 30.45 -15.48 15.69
CA GLY A 97 30.39 -15.40 17.15
C GLY A 97 30.06 -14.02 17.70
N ALA A 98 29.57 -13.09 16.88
CA ALA A 98 29.15 -11.77 17.36
C ALA A 98 27.91 -11.84 18.27
N SER A 99 27.84 -10.97 19.27
CA SER A 99 26.68 -10.89 20.16
C SER A 99 25.44 -10.38 19.43
N THR A 100 24.25 -10.74 19.94
CA THR A 100 22.98 -10.27 19.33
C THR A 100 22.82 -8.75 19.35
N GLU A 101 23.44 -8.12 20.34
CA GLU A 101 23.50 -6.69 20.57
C GLU A 101 24.39 -6.01 19.52
N ASP A 102 25.58 -6.54 19.25
CA ASP A 102 26.48 -6.01 18.23
C ASP A 102 25.90 -6.16 16.82
N ILE A 103 25.25 -7.29 16.54
CA ILE A 103 24.56 -7.54 15.28
C ILE A 103 23.40 -6.54 15.09
N ALA A 104 22.63 -6.28 16.14
CA ALA A 104 21.52 -5.35 16.12
C ALA A 104 21.99 -3.93 15.74
N VAL A 105 23.08 -3.47 16.35
CA VAL A 105 23.72 -2.20 16.01
C VAL A 105 24.22 -2.20 14.57
N ALA A 106 24.94 -3.24 14.14
CA ALA A 106 25.54 -3.32 12.81
C ALA A 106 24.52 -3.39 11.65
N VAL A 107 23.34 -3.97 11.90
CA VAL A 107 22.27 -4.15 10.89
C VAL A 107 21.19 -3.05 10.99
N GLY A 108 21.19 -2.27 12.07
CA GLY A 108 20.22 -1.19 12.31
C GLY A 108 18.81 -1.71 12.59
N VAL A 109 18.69 -2.75 13.43
CA VAL A 109 17.41 -3.32 13.90
C VAL A 109 17.49 -3.63 15.39
N SER A 110 16.36 -3.90 16.05
CA SER A 110 16.38 -4.23 17.48
C SER A 110 17.00 -5.63 17.74
N SER A 111 17.65 -5.82 18.90
CA SER A 111 18.17 -7.15 19.31
C SER A 111 17.07 -8.21 19.40
N ARG A 112 15.83 -7.80 19.73
CA ARG A 112 14.65 -8.68 19.69
C ARG A 112 14.33 -9.16 18.27
N THR A 113 14.50 -8.31 17.26
CA THR A 113 14.34 -8.68 15.85
C THR A 113 15.39 -9.69 15.42
N ILE A 114 16.65 -9.50 15.85
CA ILE A 114 17.74 -10.45 15.58
C ILE A 114 17.43 -11.82 16.20
N ARG A 115 17.08 -11.87 17.50
CA ARG A 115 16.67 -13.12 18.17
C ARG A 115 15.56 -13.84 17.40
N ARG A 116 14.48 -13.12 17.05
CA ARG A 116 13.37 -13.69 16.27
C ARG A 116 13.81 -14.22 14.91
N TRP A 117 14.74 -13.55 14.23
CA TRP A 117 15.31 -14.06 12.98
C TRP A 117 16.10 -15.34 13.22
N MET A 118 16.92 -15.41 14.26
CA MET A 118 17.72 -16.60 14.58
C MET A 118 16.84 -17.77 15.05
N ASP A 119 15.81 -17.52 15.87
CA ASP A 119 14.85 -18.53 16.32
C ASP A 119 14.10 -19.17 15.14
N ASN A 120 13.63 -18.34 14.20
CA ASN A 120 13.01 -18.80 12.96
C ASN A 120 14.02 -19.45 11.99
N SER A 121 15.29 -19.06 12.07
CA SER A 121 16.38 -19.66 11.27
C SER A 121 16.85 -20.99 11.85
N GLY A 122 16.58 -21.29 13.13
CA GLY A 122 16.87 -22.57 13.76
C GLY A 122 16.19 -23.74 13.05
N GLU A 123 14.97 -23.55 12.56
CA GLU A 123 14.25 -24.55 11.73
C GLU A 123 14.88 -24.73 10.33
N TRP A 124 15.57 -23.71 9.82
CA TRP A 124 16.25 -23.71 8.52
C TRP A 124 17.68 -24.27 8.60
N LEU A 125 18.42 -23.94 9.65
CA LEU A 125 19.79 -24.43 9.91
C LEU A 125 19.79 -25.92 10.28
N THR A 126 18.77 -26.40 11.01
CA THR A 126 18.55 -27.82 11.30
C THR A 126 18.17 -28.61 10.05
N LYS A 127 17.28 -28.09 9.18
CA LYS A 127 16.93 -28.72 7.89
C LYS A 127 18.11 -28.79 6.90
N LYS A 128 19.16 -27.98 7.06
CA LYS A 128 20.35 -27.97 6.18
C LYS A 128 21.60 -28.65 6.75
N GLN A 129 21.52 -29.29 7.93
CA GLN A 129 22.65 -29.99 8.57
C GLN A 129 23.94 -29.14 8.73
N ILE A 130 23.82 -27.82 8.90
CA ILE A 130 24.99 -26.94 9.09
C ILE A 130 25.50 -26.99 10.54
N ILE A 131 24.64 -27.37 11.48
CA ILE A 131 25.02 -27.75 12.84
C ILE A 131 24.58 -29.20 13.02
N LYS A 132 25.53 -30.11 13.23
CA LYS A 132 25.26 -31.46 13.70
C LYS A 132 25.26 -31.41 15.23
N CYS A 133 24.16 -31.85 15.85
CA CYS A 133 24.24 -32.43 17.18
C CYS A 133 24.99 -33.75 17.10
#